data_AF-A0A6I5ZHV9-F1
#
_entry.id   AF-A0A6I5ZHV9-F1
#
_cell.length_a   1.000
_cell.length_b   1.000
_cell.length_c   1.000
_cell.angle_alpha   90.00
_cell.angle_beta   90.00
_cell.angle_gamma   90.00
#
_symmetry.space_group_name_H-M   'P 1'
#
loop_
_entity.id
_entity.type
_entity.pdbx_description
1 polymer ?
#
loop_
_entity_poly.entity_id
_entity_poly.type
_entity_poly.pdbx_seq_one_letter_code
_entity_poly.pdbx_strand_id
1 'polypeptide(L)'
;MTQGDRAKNVAVDLGELAAAAQLTGVWTEDCADRFSTAGRRMNDSLSGWACTSGAAMEKITTRWVEANRRLVEHVGTLSGRLQLAHYELSSADRESADRIERPKLLNLN
;
A
#
# COMPACT_ATOMS: atom_id res chain seq x y z
N MET A 1 27.68 -16.10 -23.99
CA MET A 1 26.81 -15.99 -22.81
C MET A 1 25.97 -14.73 -22.95
N THR A 2 24.78 -14.89 -23.53
CA THR A 2 23.83 -13.80 -23.75
C THR A 2 23.00 -13.57 -22.49
N GLN A 3 22.56 -12.32 -22.34
CA GLN A 3 21.75 -11.72 -21.28
C GLN A 3 20.31 -12.31 -21.17
N GLY A 4 20.16 -13.61 -21.44
CA GLY A 4 18.87 -14.32 -21.52
C GLY A 4 18.43 -15.06 -20.25
N ASP A 5 19.30 -15.21 -19.25
CA ASP A 5 19.06 -16.12 -18.10
C ASP A 5 18.60 -15.44 -16.79
N ARG A 6 18.28 -14.14 -16.80
CA ARG A 6 17.98 -13.41 -15.55
C ARG A 6 16.55 -12.95 -15.32
N ALA A 7 15.63 -13.23 -16.25
CA ALA A 7 14.21 -13.23 -15.92
C ALA A 7 13.85 -14.63 -15.41
N LYS A 8 14.25 -14.94 -14.18
CA LYS A 8 13.56 -16.00 -13.45
C LYS A 8 12.11 -15.54 -13.42
N ASN A 9 11.24 -16.23 -14.16
CA ASN A 9 9.79 -16.10 -14.04
C ASN A 9 9.44 -16.46 -12.60
N VAL A 10 9.54 -15.47 -11.71
CA VAL A 10 8.95 -15.57 -10.38
C VAL A 10 7.47 -15.57 -10.68
N ALA A 11 6.86 -16.75 -10.62
CA ALA A 11 5.41 -16.86 -10.64
C ALA A 11 4.91 -16.01 -9.46
N VAL A 12 4.34 -14.85 -9.78
CA VAL A 12 3.77 -13.97 -8.76
C VAL A 12 2.47 -14.62 -8.32
N ASP A 13 2.42 -15.10 -7.09
CA ASP A 13 1.19 -15.65 -6.51
C ASP A 13 0.19 -14.50 -6.33
N LEU A 14 -0.88 -14.50 -7.14
CA LEU A 14 -1.96 -13.51 -7.08
C LEU A 14 -2.62 -13.48 -5.70
N GLY A 15 -2.70 -14.62 -5.01
CA GLY A 15 -3.20 -14.73 -3.65
C GLY A 15 -2.29 -14.01 -2.65
N GLU A 16 -0.97 -14.19 -2.75
CA GLU A 16 0.00 -13.46 -1.92
C GLU A 16 -0.05 -11.94 -2.20
N LEU A 17 -0.22 -11.55 -3.46
CA LEU A 17 -0.31 -10.15 -3.85
C LEU A 17 -1.61 -9.49 -3.34
N ALA A 18 -2.73 -10.20 -3.39
CA ALA A 18 -4.00 -9.74 -2.82
C ALA A 18 -3.94 -9.66 -1.29
N ALA A 19 -3.33 -10.64 -0.64
CA ALA A 19 -3.11 -10.63 0.81
C ALA A 19 -2.21 -9.46 1.23
N ALA A 20 -1.14 -9.19 0.47
CA ALA A 20 -0.27 -8.04 0.69
C ALA A 20 -1.04 -6.72 0.53
N ALA A 21 -1.85 -6.57 -0.51
CA ALA A 21 -2.68 -5.37 -0.70
C ALA A 21 -3.67 -5.15 0.47
N GLN A 22 -4.34 -6.21 0.94
CA GLN A 22 -5.27 -6.12 2.08
C GLN A 22 -4.55 -5.77 3.38
N LEU A 23 -3.42 -6.42 3.67
CA LEU A 23 -2.60 -6.11 4.86
C LEU A 23 -2.12 -4.65 4.84
N THR A 24 -1.73 -4.15 3.67
CA THR A 24 -1.29 -2.76 3.50
C THR A 24 -2.44 -1.78 3.74
N GLY A 25 -3.65 -2.12 3.29
CA GLY A 25 -4.87 -1.34 3.55
C GLY A 25 -5.22 -1.26 5.04
N VAL A 26 -5.33 -2.41 5.72
CA VAL A 26 -5.63 -2.49 7.16
C VAL A 26 -4.57 -1.75 7.99
N TRP A 27 -3.30 -1.92 7.63
CA TRP A 27 -2.20 -1.23 8.31
C TRP A 27 -2.30 0.29 8.15
N THR A 28 -2.72 0.78 6.98
CA THR A 28 -2.91 2.22 6.72
C THR A 28 -4.00 2.80 7.63
N GLU A 29 -5.13 2.10 7.77
CA GLU A 29 -6.25 2.54 8.61
C GLU A 29 -5.90 2.52 10.11
N ASP A 30 -5.31 1.42 10.61
CA ASP A 30 -4.90 1.30 12.02
C ASP A 30 -3.81 2.32 12.38
N CYS A 31 -2.85 2.55 11.47
CA CYS A 31 -1.84 3.59 11.66
C CYS A 31 -2.47 4.99 11.66
N ALA A 32 -3.35 5.30 10.70
CA ALA A 32 -4.02 6.60 10.64
C ALA A 32 -4.80 6.89 11.94
N ASP A 33 -5.52 5.91 12.49
CA ASP A 33 -6.29 6.09 13.71
C ASP A 33 -5.40 6.25 14.96
N ARG A 34 -4.36 5.42 15.11
CA ARG A 34 -3.40 5.54 16.21
C ARG A 34 -2.64 6.85 16.17
N PHE A 35 -2.21 7.29 15.00
CA PHE A 35 -1.50 8.55 14.82
C PHE A 35 -2.40 9.77 15.07
N SER A 36 -3.65 9.71 14.62
CA SER A 36 -4.67 10.72 14.90
C SER A 36 -4.97 10.83 16.40
N THR A 37 -5.11 9.69 17.07
CA THR A 37 -5.31 9.63 18.53
C THR A 37 -4.12 10.19 19.31
N ALA A 38 -2.88 9.84 18.91
CA ALA A 38 -1.67 10.41 19.50
C ALA A 38 -1.60 11.93 19.28
N GLY A 39 -1.92 12.41 18.09
CA GLY A 39 -1.99 13.83 17.75
C GLY A 39 -2.98 14.60 18.63
N ARG A 40 -4.20 14.08 18.79
CA ARG A 40 -5.21 14.67 19.69
C ARG A 40 -4.72 14.77 21.12
N ARG A 41 -4.16 13.69 21.67
CA ARG A 41 -3.61 13.69 23.05
C ARG A 41 -2.49 14.70 23.25
N MET A 42 -1.61 14.86 22.27
CA MET A 42 -0.57 15.89 22.32
C MET A 42 -1.16 17.30 22.28
N ASN A 43 -2.16 17.52 21.42
CA ASN A 43 -2.84 18.81 21.34
C ASN A 43 -3.63 19.15 22.61
N ASP A 44 -4.32 18.18 23.20
CA ASP A 44 -5.03 18.35 24.48
C ASP A 44 -4.05 18.70 25.60
N SER A 45 -2.86 18.08 25.60
CA SER A 45 -1.79 18.40 26.55
C SER A 45 -1.22 19.81 26.36
N LEU A 46 -1.24 20.39 25.15
CA LEU A 46 -0.70 21.74 24.89
C LEU A 46 -1.47 22.83 25.65
N SER A 47 -2.77 22.63 25.87
CA SER A 47 -3.63 23.61 26.55
C SER A 47 -3.20 23.94 27.99
N GLY A 48 -2.37 23.10 28.62
CA GLY A 48 -1.82 23.32 29.97
C GLY A 48 -0.39 23.86 30.04
N TRP A 49 0.29 24.07 28.90
CA TRP A 49 1.72 24.38 28.87
C TRP A 49 1.96 25.86 28.51
N ALA A 50 2.35 26.67 29.50
CA ALA A 50 2.69 28.09 29.29
C ALA A 50 4.17 28.28 28.89
N CYS A 51 4.46 29.34 28.15
CA CYS A 51 5.80 29.79 27.75
C CYS A 51 6.52 28.86 26.74
N THR A 52 7.84 28.78 26.79
CA THR A 52 8.71 28.14 25.77
C THR A 52 8.44 26.65 25.57
N SER A 53 7.88 25.97 26.58
CA SER A 53 7.53 24.55 26.53
C SER A 53 6.30 24.28 25.64
N GLY A 54 5.33 25.20 25.60
CA GLY A 54 4.20 25.15 24.67
C GLY A 54 4.65 25.28 23.21
N ALA A 55 5.50 26.26 22.90
CA ALA A 55 6.04 26.46 21.55
C ALA A 55 6.92 25.29 21.07
N ALA A 56 7.72 24.70 21.97
CA ALA A 56 8.50 23.50 21.66
C ALA A 56 7.58 22.31 21.32
N MET A 57 6.50 22.15 22.08
CA MET A 57 5.57 21.05 21.91
C MET A 57 4.66 21.23 20.68
N GLU A 58 4.28 22.45 20.32
CA GLU A 58 3.62 22.77 19.04
C GLU A 58 4.50 22.38 17.85
N LYS A 59 5.81 22.68 17.91
CA LYS A 59 6.78 22.31 16.88
C LYS A 59 6.95 20.79 16.75
N ILE A 60 6.97 20.06 17.86
CA ILE A 60 7.01 18.58 17.87
C ILE A 60 5.74 18.01 17.25
N THR A 61 4.58 18.52 17.67
CA THR A 61 3.27 18.07 17.17
C THR A 61 3.13 18.31 15.66
N THR A 62 3.59 19.47 15.17
CA THR A 62 3.59 19.79 13.73
C THR A 62 4.47 18.83 12.93
N ARG A 63 5.69 18.54 13.42
CA ARG A 63 6.61 17.58 12.78
C ARG A 63 6.02 16.17 12.76
N TRP A 64 5.34 15.79 13.84
CA TRP A 64 4.65 14.50 13.93
C TRP A 64 3.53 14.39 12.89
N VAL A 65 2.67 15.39 12.79
CA VAL A 65 1.57 15.43 11.80
C VAL A 65 2.12 15.31 10.38
N GLU A 66 3.17 16.06 10.04
CA GLU A 66 3.78 16.02 8.71
C GLU A 66 4.48 14.67 8.42
N ALA A 67 5.17 14.09 9.40
CA ALA A 67 5.77 12.77 9.24
C ALA A 67 4.70 11.68 9.00
N ASN A 68 3.58 11.75 9.72
CA ASN A 68 2.47 10.82 9.54
C ASN A 68 1.79 10.99 8.19
N ARG A 69 1.58 12.24 7.73
CA ARG A 69 1.05 12.51 6.39
C ARG A 69 1.89 11.82 5.31
N ARG A 70 3.22 11.98 5.37
CA ARG A 70 4.16 11.35 4.43
C ARG A 70 4.11 9.82 4.48
N LEU A 71 3.99 9.25 5.68
CA LEU A 71 3.91 7.80 5.86
C LEU A 71 2.61 7.25 5.24
N VAL A 72 1.48 7.89 5.52
CA VAL A 72 0.16 7.52 4.95
C VAL A 72 0.20 7.62 3.42
N GLU A 73 0.77 8.68 2.85
CA GLU A 73 0.91 8.85 1.40
C GLU A 73 1.79 7.75 0.77
N HIS A 74 2.91 7.42 1.41
CA HIS A 74 3.82 6.40 0.91
C HIS A 74 3.15 5.02 0.90
N VAL A 75 2.47 4.67 1.98
CA VAL A 75 1.80 3.37 2.10
C VAL A 75 0.56 3.29 1.20
N GLY A 76 -0.21 4.38 1.07
CA GLY A 76 -1.31 4.46 0.12
C GLY A 76 -0.83 4.25 -1.33
N THR A 77 0.31 4.85 -1.69
CA THR A 77 0.95 4.64 -3.00
C THR A 77 1.35 3.18 -3.21
N LEU A 78 1.95 2.54 -2.19
CA LEU A 78 2.33 1.13 -2.25
C LEU A 78 1.11 0.22 -2.41
N SER A 79 0.07 0.43 -1.60
CA SER A 79 -1.19 -0.30 -1.69
C SER A 79 -1.82 -0.19 -3.08
N GLY A 80 -1.89 1.02 -3.64
CA GLY A 80 -2.39 1.24 -5.00
C GLY A 80 -1.57 0.51 -6.07
N ARG A 81 -0.24 0.47 -5.94
CA ARG A 81 0.64 -0.27 -6.86
C ARG A 81 0.43 -1.78 -6.76
N LEU A 82 0.24 -2.33 -5.57
CA LEU A 82 -0.04 -3.75 -5.37
C LEU A 82 -1.39 -4.13 -5.99
N GLN A 83 -2.43 -3.31 -5.79
CA GLN A 83 -3.74 -3.51 -6.41
C GLN A 83 -3.68 -3.46 -7.94
N LEU A 84 -2.94 -2.50 -8.50
CA LEU A 84 -2.74 -2.40 -9.94
C LEU A 84 -2.01 -3.63 -10.49
N ALA A 85 -0.91 -4.04 -9.86
CA ALA A 85 -0.17 -5.22 -10.28
C ALA A 85 -1.05 -6.48 -10.24
N HIS A 86 -1.89 -6.63 -9.22
CA HIS A 86 -2.84 -7.74 -9.12
C HIS A 86 -3.86 -7.72 -10.27
N TYR A 87 -4.40 -6.55 -10.58
CA TYR A 87 -5.33 -6.39 -11.69
C TYR A 87 -4.68 -6.74 -13.04
N GLU A 88 -3.50 -6.19 -13.32
CA GLU A 88 -2.76 -6.42 -14.56
C GLU A 88 -2.44 -7.91 -14.74
N LEU A 89 -1.88 -8.56 -13.72
CA LEU A 89 -1.56 -9.99 -13.77
C LEU A 89 -2.82 -10.85 -13.92
N SER A 90 -3.89 -10.57 -13.17
CA SER A 90 -5.16 -11.30 -13.29
C SER A 90 -5.79 -11.14 -14.68
N SER A 91 -5.63 -9.97 -15.30
CA SER A 91 -6.14 -9.72 -16.66
C SER A 91 -5.36 -10.49 -17.72
N ALA A 92 -4.02 -10.55 -17.58
CA ALA A 92 -3.15 -11.29 -18.47
C ALA A 92 -3.39 -12.81 -18.38
N ASP A 93 -3.58 -13.35 -17.17
CA ASP A 93 -3.89 -14.76 -16.95
C ASP A 93 -5.22 -15.14 -17.62
N ARG A 94 -6.24 -14.29 -17.51
CA ARG A 94 -7.55 -14.51 -18.16
C ARG A 94 -7.45 -14.46 -19.68
N GLU A 95 -6.73 -13.47 -20.23
CA GLU A 95 -6.52 -13.38 -21.69
C GLU A 95 -5.74 -14.59 -22.23
N SER A 96 -4.74 -15.06 -21.48
CA SER A 96 -3.98 -16.25 -21.82
C SER A 96 -4.86 -17.50 -21.83
N ALA A 97 -5.70 -17.70 -20.81
CA ALA A 97 -6.66 -18.79 -20.74
C ALA A 97 -7.64 -18.75 -21.93
N ASP A 98 -8.22 -17.57 -22.22
CA ASP A 98 -9.15 -17.38 -23.34
C ASP A 98 -8.50 -17.72 -24.69
N ARG A 99 -7.23 -17.31 -24.90
CA ARG A 99 -6.48 -17.63 -26.13
C ARG A 99 -6.20 -19.13 -26.29
N ILE A 100 -6.05 -19.87 -25.19
CA ILE A 100 -5.80 -21.33 -25.21
C ILE A 100 -7.11 -22.10 -25.43
N GLU A 101 -8.24 -21.65 -24.87
CA GLU A 101 -9.53 -22.33 -24.98
C GLU A 101 -10.23 -22.09 -26.33
N ARG A 102 -10.12 -20.90 -26.91
CA ARG A 102 -10.76 -20.54 -28.19
C ARG A 102 -10.46 -21.53 -29.33
N PRO A 103 -9.20 -21.94 -29.57
CA PRO A 103 -8.87 -22.88 -30.64
C PRO A 103 -9.34 -24.31 -30.34
N LYS A 104 -9.44 -24.72 -29.07
CA LYS A 104 -9.95 -26.05 -28.71
C LYS A 104 -11.44 -26.19 -29.02
N LEU A 105 -12.23 -25.14 -28.75
CA LEU A 105 -13.66 -25.11 -29.08
C LEU A 105 -13.91 -25.06 -30.59
N LEU A 106 -13.05 -24.40 -31.36
CA LEU A 106 -13.17 -24.32 -32.82
C LEU A 106 -12.74 -25.61 -33.55
N ASN A 107 -11.94 -26.47 -32.91
CA ASN A 107 -11.51 -27.77 -33.45
C ASN A 107 -12.41 -28.95 -33.02
N LEU A 108 -13.53 -28.67 -32.33
CA LEU A 108 -14.50 -29.67 -31.86
C LEU A 108 -15.78 -29.76 -32.72
N ASN A 109 -15.83 -29.06 -33.87
CA ASN A 109 -16.94 -29.12 -34.84
C ASN A 109 -16.50 -29.75 -36.16
#